data_AF-A0A6I1QQ62-F1
#
_entry.id   AF-A0A6I1QQ62-F1
#
_cell.length_a   1.000
_cell.length_b   1.000
_cell.length_c   1.000
_cell.angle_alpha   90.00
_cell.angle_beta   90.00
_cell.angle_gamma   90.00
#
_symmetry.space_group_name_H-M   'P 1'
#
loop_
_entity.id
_entity.type
_entity.pdbx_description
1 polymer ?
#
loop_
_entity_poly.entity_id
_entity_poly.type
_entity_poly.pdbx_seq_one_letter_code
_entity_poly.pdbx_strand_id
1 'polypeptide(L)'
;MTIRLLEVLAVVARQVQTEEDRAALLRQAIMIERGSREGLAEEQDRKNVEERYQSFLTALDEKVSGKADGLDRVLHLSAEG
;
A
#
# COMPACT_ATOMS: atom_id res chain seq x y z
N MET A 1 9.68 -11.97 -13.68
CA MET A 1 10.00 -10.53 -13.50
C MET A 1 8.81 -9.71 -12.97
N THR A 2 7.84 -10.32 -12.27
CA THR A 2 6.67 -9.62 -11.67
C THR A 2 6.83 -9.36 -10.17
N ILE A 3 7.57 -10.22 -9.47
CA ILE A 3 7.81 -10.18 -8.03
C ILE A 3 8.48 -8.86 -7.58
N ARG A 4 9.51 -8.39 -8.29
CA ARG A 4 10.23 -7.14 -7.96
C ARG A 4 9.38 -5.89 -8.15
N LEU A 5 8.38 -5.94 -9.04
CA LEU A 5 7.56 -4.78 -9.33
C LEU A 5 6.64 -4.43 -8.15
N LEU A 6 6.08 -5.44 -7.48
CA LEU A 6 5.27 -5.22 -6.26
C LEU A 6 6.12 -4.64 -5.11
N GLU A 7 7.38 -5.06 -4.97
CA GLU A 7 8.31 -4.48 -3.99
C GLU A 7 8.55 -2.98 -4.24
N VAL A 8 8.73 -2.60 -5.52
CA VAL A 8 8.88 -1.19 -5.92
C VAL A 8 7.59 -0.42 -5.64
N LEU A 9 6.43 -0.97 -6.01
CA LEU A 9 5.14 -0.32 -5.74
C LEU A 9 4.91 -0.11 -4.23
N ALA A 10 5.34 -1.04 -3.37
CA ALA A 10 5.23 -0.88 -1.91
C ALA A 10 6.12 0.27 -1.39
N VAL A 11 7.31 0.45 -1.96
CA VAL A 11 8.17 1.61 -1.63
C VAL A 11 7.53 2.93 -2.06
N VAL A 12 6.91 2.96 -3.25
CA VAL A 12 6.23 4.15 -3.77
C VAL A 12 4.93 4.44 -2.99
N ALA A 13 4.19 3.41 -2.58
CA ALA A 13 2.94 3.52 -1.81
C ALA A 13 3.13 4.32 -0.49
N ARG A 14 4.30 4.18 0.14
CA ARG A 14 4.69 4.93 1.34
C ARG A 14 4.98 6.40 1.09
N GLN A 15 5.18 6.82 -0.16
CA GLN A 15 5.52 8.21 -0.49
C GLN A 15 4.32 8.98 -1.04
N VAL A 16 3.38 8.31 -1.71
CA VAL A 16 2.18 8.96 -2.25
C VAL A 16 1.24 9.46 -1.13
N GLN A 17 0.64 10.63 -1.36
CA GLN A 17 -0.25 11.30 -0.41
C GLN A 17 -1.68 11.49 -0.93
N THR A 18 -1.86 11.43 -2.25
CA THR A 18 -3.17 11.65 -2.87
C THR A 18 -3.91 10.32 -3.01
N GLU A 19 -5.23 10.36 -2.86
CA GLU A 19 -6.10 9.20 -3.08
C GLU A 19 -6.07 8.74 -4.55
N GLU A 20 -5.85 9.66 -5.49
CA GLU A 20 -5.75 9.35 -6.91
C GLU A 20 -4.50 8.50 -7.23
N ASP A 21 -3.34 8.90 -6.72
CA ASP A 21 -2.09 8.14 -6.89
C ASP A 21 -2.20 6.77 -6.21
N ARG A 22 -2.82 6.73 -5.04
CA ARG A 22 -3.07 5.48 -4.29
C ARG A 22 -3.96 4.53 -5.07
N ALA A 23 -5.04 5.03 -5.64
CA ALA A 23 -5.93 4.26 -6.50
C ALA A 23 -5.22 3.75 -7.76
N ALA A 24 -4.34 4.56 -8.36
CA ALA A 24 -3.54 4.14 -9.51
C ALA A 24 -2.58 2.99 -9.17
N LEU A 25 -1.85 3.11 -8.05
CA LEU A 25 -0.96 2.05 -7.56
C LEU A 25 -1.74 0.76 -7.24
N LEU A 26 -2.90 0.87 -6.61
CA LEU A 26 -3.75 -0.28 -6.28
C LEU A 26 -4.22 -1.02 -7.54
N ARG A 27 -4.70 -0.27 -8.55
CA ARG A 27 -5.08 -0.87 -9.85
C ARG A 27 -3.91 -1.63 -10.47
N GLN A 28 -2.70 -1.06 -10.43
CA GLN A 28 -1.52 -1.71 -10.97
C GLN A 28 -1.16 -2.99 -10.22
N ALA A 29 -1.19 -2.96 -8.89
CA ALA A 29 -0.91 -4.12 -8.04
C ALA A 29 -1.91 -5.27 -8.30
N ILE A 30 -3.20 -4.96 -8.44
CA ILE A 30 -4.25 -5.94 -8.78
C ILE A 30 -3.98 -6.60 -10.13
N MET A 31 -3.62 -5.83 -11.16
CA MET A 31 -3.31 -6.40 -12.48
C MET A 31 -2.12 -7.37 -12.42
N ILE A 32 -1.09 -7.03 -11.61
CA ILE A 32 0.10 -7.88 -11.45
C ILE A 32 -0.21 -9.17 -10.70
N GLU A 33 -0.97 -9.09 -9.60
CA GLU A 33 -1.37 -10.26 -8.81
C GLU A 33 -2.18 -11.22 -9.69
N ARG A 34 -3.21 -10.70 -10.36
CA ARG A 34 -4.08 -11.51 -11.22
C ARG A 34 -3.30 -12.15 -12.38
N GLY A 35 -2.50 -11.35 -13.10
CA GLY A 35 -1.69 -11.86 -14.21
C GLY A 35 -0.67 -12.90 -13.76
N SER A 36 -0.15 -12.78 -12.53
CA SER A 36 0.76 -13.77 -11.96
C SER A 36 0.04 -15.05 -11.55
N ARG A 37 -1.16 -14.94 -10.98
CA ARG A 37 -1.98 -16.10 -10.59
C ARG A 37 -2.40 -16.94 -11.79
N GLU A 38 -2.72 -16.28 -12.91
CA GLU A 38 -3.12 -16.94 -14.17
C GLU A 38 -1.91 -17.45 -14.97
N GLY A 39 -0.76 -16.76 -14.92
CA GLY A 39 0.39 -17.00 -15.80
C GLY A 39 1.54 -17.81 -15.20
N LEU A 40 1.62 -17.98 -13.88
CA LEU A 40 2.69 -18.75 -13.23
C LEU A 40 2.26 -20.21 -13.06
N ALA A 41 3.10 -21.15 -13.52
CA ALA A 41 2.85 -22.58 -13.37
C ALA A 41 3.12 -23.07 -11.93
N GLU A 42 4.18 -22.56 -11.31
CA GLU A 42 4.63 -22.97 -9.99
C GLU A 42 3.82 -22.31 -8.87
N GLU A 43 3.27 -23.13 -7.97
CA GLU A 43 2.48 -22.65 -6.82
C GLU A 43 3.31 -21.78 -5.88
N GLN A 44 4.59 -22.11 -5.69
CA GLN A 44 5.46 -21.32 -4.83
C GLN A 44 5.67 -19.90 -5.38
N ASP A 45 5.74 -19.75 -6.70
CA ASP A 45 5.87 -18.43 -7.33
C ASP A 45 4.59 -17.61 -7.18
N ARG A 46 3.41 -18.25 -7.26
CA ARG A 46 2.12 -17.60 -6.97
C ARG A 46 2.05 -17.09 -5.54
N LYS A 47 2.43 -17.93 -4.55
CA LYS A 47 2.49 -17.53 -3.14
C LYS A 47 3.47 -16.39 -2.90
N ASN A 48 4.65 -16.43 -3.51
CA ASN A 48 5.65 -15.37 -3.41
C ASN A 48 5.12 -14.01 -3.93
N VAL A 49 4.25 -14.03 -4.94
CA VAL A 49 3.57 -12.83 -5.45
C VAL A 49 2.48 -12.37 -4.47
N GLU A 50 1.67 -13.28 -3.96
CA GLU A 50 0.61 -12.99 -2.99
C GLU A 50 1.17 -12.32 -1.73
N GLU A 51 2.24 -12.83 -1.14
CA GLU A 51 2.91 -12.25 0.04
C GLU A 51 3.34 -10.79 -0.19
N ARG A 52 3.84 -10.48 -1.39
CA ARG A 52 4.27 -9.13 -1.76
C ARG A 52 3.11 -8.21 -2.08
N TYR A 53 2.04 -8.75 -2.65
CA TYR A 53 0.80 -8.02 -2.83
C TYR A 53 0.21 -7.61 -1.47
N GLN A 54 0.19 -8.52 -0.49
CA GLN A 54 -0.22 -8.17 0.88
C GLN A 54 0.70 -7.12 1.51
N SER A 55 2.02 -7.25 1.34
CA SER A 55 2.98 -6.24 1.81
C SER A 55 2.74 -4.86 1.19
N PHE A 56 2.35 -4.81 -0.09
CA PHE A 56 1.95 -3.57 -0.76
C PHE A 56 0.67 -2.98 -0.18
N LEU A 57 -0.35 -3.80 0.10
CA LEU A 57 -1.61 -3.33 0.70
C LEU A 57 -1.38 -2.72 2.09
N THR A 58 -0.55 -3.35 2.92
CA THR A 58 -0.15 -2.79 4.22
C THR A 58 0.56 -1.46 4.06
N ALA A 59 1.53 -1.37 3.14
CA ALA A 59 2.25 -0.12 2.87
C ALA A 59 1.33 1.00 2.34
N LEU A 60 0.26 0.63 1.63
CA LEU A 60 -0.76 1.57 1.21
C LEU A 60 -1.60 2.03 2.42
N ASP A 61 -2.03 1.13 3.30
CA ASP A 61 -2.89 1.44 4.45
C ASP A 61 -2.18 2.21 5.58
N GLU A 62 -0.88 2.01 5.80
CA GLU A 62 -0.08 2.64 6.88
C GLU A 62 -0.21 4.17 6.96
N LYS A 63 -0.57 4.86 5.87
CA LYS A 63 -0.83 6.32 5.90
C LYS A 63 -2.26 6.74 6.23
N VAL A 64 -3.24 5.86 6.09
CA VAL A 64 -4.62 6.14 6.49
C VAL A 64 -4.69 6.31 8.01
N SER A 65 -3.92 5.50 8.75
CA SER A 65 -3.81 5.58 10.21
C SER A 65 -3.02 6.80 10.71
N GLY A 66 -2.02 7.27 9.95
CA GLY A 66 -1.15 8.40 10.34
C GLY A 66 -1.76 9.80 10.30
N LYS A 67 -3.06 9.94 10.00
CA LYS A 67 -3.75 11.26 9.95
C LYS A 67 -4.76 11.48 11.08
N ALA A 68 -4.99 10.49 11.95
CA ALA A 68 -5.85 10.64 13.13
C ALA A 68 -5.19 11.41 14.29
N ASP A 69 -3.89 11.67 14.24
CA ASP A 69 -3.12 12.27 15.34
C ASP A 69 -3.11 13.82 15.35
N GLY A 70 -3.86 14.46 14.45
CA GLY A 70 -3.92 15.93 14.32
C GLY A 70 -5.01 16.62 15.13
N LEU A 71 -6.01 15.89 15.65
CA LEU A 71 -7.15 16.50 16.36
C LEU A 71 -6.92 16.68 17.87
N ASP A 72 -5.94 16.00 18.46
CA ASP A 72 -5.69 16.04 19.91
C ASP A 72 -4.93 17.31 20.35
N ARG A 73 -4.11 17.89 19.47
CA ARG A 73 -3.30 19.08 19.79
C ARG A 73 -4.08 20.39 19.86
N VAL A 74 -5.27 20.48 19.30
CA VAL A 74 -6.05 21.74 19.27
C VAL A 74 -6.82 21.94 20.56
N LEU A 75 -7.13 20.87 21.32
CA LEU A 75 -7.93 20.97 22.55
C LEU A 75 -7.12 21.36 23.79
N HIS A 76 -5.79 21.37 23.74
CA HIS A 76 -4.94 21.72 24.88
C HIS A 76 -4.45 23.18 24.94
N LEU A 77 -4.71 24.00 23.91
CA LEU A 77 -4.20 25.39 23.81
C LEU A 77 -5.22 26.48 24.16
N SER A 78 -6.43 26.15 24.64
CA SER A 78 -7.47 27.13 24.99
C SER A 78 -7.89 27.14 26.46
N ALA A 79 -7.13 26.49 27.36
CA ALA A 79 -7.44 26.46 28.79
C ALA A 79 -6.46 27.25 29.68
N GLU A 80 -5.57 28.06 29.09
CA GLU A 80 -4.71 28.98 29.85
C GLU A 80 -4.84 30.40 29.27
N GLY A 81 -5.85 31.11 29.75
CA GLY A 81 -6.13 32.52 29.49
C GLY A 81 -7.07 33.07 30.54
#